data_AF-A0A534HVR5-F1
#
_entry.id   AF-A0A534HVR5-F1
#
_cell.length_a   1.000
_cell.length_b   1.000
_cell.length_c   1.000
_cell.angle_alpha   90.00
_cell.angle_beta   90.00
_cell.angle_gamma   90.00
#
_symmetry.space_group_name_H-M   'P 1'
#
loop_
_entity.id
_entity.type
_entity.pdbx_description
1 polymer ?
#
loop_
_entity_poly.entity_id
_entity_poly.type
_entity_poly.pdbx_seq_one_letter_code
_entity_poly.pdbx_strand_id
1 'polypeptide(L)'
;MNTYWRTFKVAAWLGWEMDSNWTEPWLFVIYSVVKPVAGAFILVLMYVVFVAIGRPQGDPAAFSYLYIGNSFFIFVASVLFGTFQVIQSDREWYQTIRYVYISPISYYVYIVGRAASKVAVSSFAVAITLLFGVFFLNVSIQLSWTAIPMFLAATALGLTVLLAIGICLGGISFLTAKHTHGLAEGIPGLFYVFCGVLFPLSVLPSWGRAIGQGIPLTYWFDITRRLLAPSLGVDTTLTGYDDLTILLLLLVSSIAFFALSILIFKTGEYFARKAGKIDMTTSY
;
A
#
# COMPACT_ATOMS: atom_id res chain seq x y z
N MET A 1 -15.02 18.48 -21.32
CA MET A 1 -14.64 17.42 -20.36
C MET A 1 -13.40 17.89 -19.61
N ASN A 2 -13.40 17.88 -18.28
CA ASN A 2 -12.25 18.36 -17.48
C ASN A 2 -10.98 17.58 -17.88
N THR A 3 -9.92 18.29 -18.31
CA THR A 3 -8.67 17.69 -18.80
C THR A 3 -8.08 16.72 -17.80
N TYR A 4 -8.12 17.04 -16.50
CA TYR A 4 -7.63 16.17 -15.42
C TYR A 4 -8.40 14.84 -15.36
N TRP A 5 -9.72 14.88 -15.46
CA TRP A 5 -10.54 13.67 -15.43
C TRP A 5 -10.30 12.78 -16.65
N ARG A 6 -10.15 13.38 -17.83
CA ARG A 6 -9.78 12.65 -19.04
C ARG A 6 -8.40 11.99 -18.88
N THR A 7 -7.41 12.71 -18.39
CA THR A 7 -6.06 12.18 -18.14
C THR A 7 -6.11 11.01 -17.16
N PHE A 8 -6.80 11.17 -16.01
CA PHE A 8 -6.92 10.12 -15.01
C PHE A 8 -7.54 8.85 -15.60
N LYS A 9 -8.69 8.97 -16.30
CA LYS A 9 -9.39 7.83 -16.90
C LYS A 9 -8.54 7.08 -17.92
N VAL A 10 -7.92 7.80 -18.84
CA VAL A 10 -7.10 7.19 -19.89
C VAL A 10 -5.85 6.55 -19.30
N ALA A 11 -5.22 7.20 -18.32
CA ALA A 11 -4.05 6.66 -17.63
C ALA A 11 -4.39 5.40 -16.81
N ALA A 12 -5.56 5.36 -16.15
CA ALA A 12 -6.05 4.18 -15.44
C ALA A 12 -6.36 3.02 -16.38
N TRP A 13 -6.96 3.30 -17.54
CA TRP A 13 -7.18 2.28 -18.56
C TRP A 13 -5.87 1.71 -19.10
N LEU A 14 -4.93 2.60 -19.46
CA LEU A 14 -3.58 2.20 -19.90
C LEU A 14 -2.88 1.35 -18.85
N GLY A 15 -2.94 1.75 -17.57
CA GLY A 15 -2.36 0.96 -16.48
C GLY A 15 -2.97 -0.44 -16.36
N TRP A 16 -4.29 -0.55 -16.58
CA TRP A 16 -4.98 -1.85 -16.57
C TRP A 16 -4.55 -2.73 -17.74
N GLU A 17 -4.50 -2.19 -18.97
CA GLU A 17 -4.05 -2.94 -20.15
C GLU A 17 -2.61 -3.43 -19.97
N MET A 18 -1.72 -2.59 -19.46
CA MET A 18 -0.32 -2.97 -19.21
C MET A 18 -0.19 -4.09 -18.18
N ASP A 19 -1.01 -4.08 -17.13
CA ASP A 19 -0.94 -5.06 -16.04
C ASP A 19 -1.71 -6.37 -16.32
N SER A 20 -2.71 -6.34 -17.21
CA SER A 20 -3.57 -7.49 -17.49
C SER A 20 -3.22 -8.23 -18.78
N ASN A 21 -2.61 -7.55 -19.77
CA ASN A 21 -2.42 -8.10 -21.12
C ASN A 21 -1.10 -8.87 -21.32
N TRP A 22 -0.44 -9.30 -20.25
CA TRP A 22 0.80 -10.08 -20.37
C TRP A 22 0.56 -11.57 -20.68
N THR A 23 -0.68 -12.04 -20.61
CA THR A 23 -1.07 -13.45 -20.83
C THR A 23 -2.51 -13.58 -21.31
N GLU A 24 -2.92 -14.78 -21.70
CA GLU A 24 -4.32 -15.10 -21.99
C GLU A 24 -5.25 -14.81 -20.80
N PRO A 25 -6.48 -14.31 -21.00
CA PRO A 25 -7.35 -13.84 -19.92
C PRO A 25 -7.63 -14.88 -18.81
N TRP A 26 -7.73 -16.16 -19.16
CA TRP A 26 -7.99 -17.21 -18.18
C TRP A 26 -6.76 -17.48 -17.28
N LEU A 27 -5.55 -17.44 -17.84
CA LEU A 27 -4.30 -17.54 -17.07
C LEU A 27 -4.16 -16.34 -16.13
N PHE A 28 -4.49 -15.13 -16.60
CA PHE A 28 -4.46 -13.92 -15.78
C PHE A 28 -5.35 -14.08 -14.53
N VAL A 29 -6.56 -14.60 -14.69
CA VAL A 29 -7.48 -14.85 -13.57
C VAL A 29 -6.91 -15.89 -12.60
N ILE A 30 -6.37 -17.00 -13.12
CA ILE A 30 -5.76 -18.04 -12.27
C ILE A 30 -4.60 -17.46 -11.46
N TYR A 31 -3.65 -16.77 -12.10
CA TYR A 31 -2.51 -16.19 -11.40
C TYR A 31 -2.92 -15.12 -10.39
N SER A 32 -3.96 -14.35 -10.69
CA SER A 32 -4.51 -13.35 -9.77
C SER A 32 -5.12 -13.96 -8.51
N VAL A 33 -5.56 -15.22 -8.55
CA VAL A 33 -6.07 -15.97 -7.37
C VAL A 33 -4.95 -16.76 -6.69
N VAL A 34 -4.14 -17.47 -7.46
CA VAL A 34 -3.08 -18.35 -6.93
C VAL A 34 -2.02 -17.55 -6.18
N LYS A 35 -1.60 -16.38 -6.69
CA LYS A 35 -0.52 -15.60 -6.07
C LYS A 35 -0.88 -15.10 -4.65
N PRO A 36 -2.04 -14.46 -4.40
CA PRO A 36 -2.42 -14.07 -3.04
C PRO A 36 -2.61 -15.26 -2.10
N VAL A 37 -3.23 -16.35 -2.57
CA VAL A 37 -3.43 -17.57 -1.78
C VAL A 37 -2.10 -18.22 -1.41
N ALA A 38 -1.15 -18.31 -2.36
CA ALA A 38 0.21 -18.79 -2.09
C ALA A 38 0.93 -17.92 -1.06
N GLY A 39 0.77 -16.59 -1.14
CA GLY A 39 1.27 -15.67 -0.12
C GLY A 39 0.66 -15.90 1.27
N ALA A 40 -0.65 -16.20 1.33
CA ALA A 40 -1.33 -16.54 2.58
C ALA A 40 -0.78 -17.83 3.21
N PHE A 41 -0.44 -18.85 2.40
CA PHE A 41 0.17 -20.09 2.90
C PHE A 41 1.50 -19.87 3.62
N ILE A 42 2.30 -18.87 3.23
CA ILE A 42 3.55 -18.54 3.94
C ILE A 42 3.23 -18.15 5.39
N LEU A 43 2.17 -17.38 5.64
CA LEU A 43 1.75 -17.02 7.00
C LEU A 43 1.23 -18.22 7.77
N VAL A 44 0.51 -19.13 7.11
CA VAL A 44 0.02 -20.38 7.71
C VAL A 44 1.21 -21.22 8.19
N LEU A 45 2.21 -21.42 7.32
CA LEU A 45 3.43 -22.14 7.67
C LEU A 45 4.15 -21.45 8.83
N MET A 46 4.29 -20.13 8.78
CA MET A 46 4.90 -19.35 9.84
C MET A 46 4.16 -19.54 11.18
N TYR A 47 2.82 -19.48 11.18
CA TYR A 47 2.00 -19.71 12.35
C TYR A 47 2.13 -21.14 12.89
N VAL A 48 2.04 -22.15 12.03
CA VAL A 48 2.21 -23.57 12.43
C VAL A 48 3.57 -23.78 13.07
N VAL A 49 4.63 -23.18 12.53
CA VAL A 49 5.98 -23.23 13.10
C VAL A 49 6.03 -22.54 14.47
N PHE A 50 5.41 -21.35 14.62
CA PHE A 50 5.34 -20.67 15.93
C PHE A 50 4.59 -21.49 16.99
N VAL A 51 3.48 -22.13 16.61
CA VAL A 51 2.73 -23.05 17.48
C VAL A 51 3.57 -24.28 17.82
N ALA A 52 4.28 -24.86 16.84
CA ALA A 52 5.14 -26.02 17.05
C ALA A 52 6.33 -25.73 17.99
N ILE A 53 6.83 -24.49 18.01
CA ILE A 53 7.91 -24.02 18.91
C ILE A 53 7.35 -23.59 20.29
N GLY A 54 6.02 -23.64 20.49
CA GLY A 54 5.37 -23.41 21.78
C GLY A 54 5.25 -21.93 22.17
N ARG A 55 5.29 -20.99 21.20
CA ARG A 55 5.18 -19.54 21.46
C ARG A 55 4.38 -18.80 20.37
N PRO A 56 3.24 -18.15 20.70
CA PRO A 56 2.41 -18.32 21.90
C PRO A 56 1.71 -19.70 21.87
N GLN A 57 1.02 -20.08 22.95
CA GLN A 57 0.13 -21.25 22.97
C GLN A 57 -1.02 -21.08 21.97
N GLY A 58 -0.78 -21.26 20.67
CA GLY A 58 -1.82 -21.41 19.65
C GLY A 58 -2.98 -20.43 19.72
N ASP A 59 -2.77 -19.16 20.08
CA ASP A 59 -3.87 -18.21 20.27
C ASP A 59 -4.49 -17.88 18.90
N PRO A 60 -5.75 -18.29 18.62
CA PRO A 60 -6.41 -18.00 17.35
C PRO A 60 -6.59 -16.49 17.11
N ALA A 61 -6.62 -15.69 18.18
CA ALA A 61 -6.69 -14.24 18.09
C ALA A 61 -5.39 -13.63 17.54
N ALA A 62 -4.23 -14.12 18.00
CA ALA A 62 -2.93 -13.69 17.48
C ALA A 62 -2.76 -14.03 16.00
N PHE A 63 -3.25 -15.19 15.56
CA PHE A 63 -3.24 -15.56 14.14
C PHE A 63 -4.11 -14.61 13.31
N SER A 64 -5.33 -14.35 13.75
CA SER A 64 -6.26 -13.44 13.05
C SER A 64 -5.72 -12.01 12.99
N TYR A 65 -5.06 -11.54 14.06
CA TYR A 65 -4.36 -10.25 14.11
C TYR A 65 -3.32 -10.13 12.99
N LEU A 66 -2.45 -11.13 12.89
CA LEU A 66 -1.34 -11.20 11.93
C LEU A 66 -1.85 -11.34 10.49
N TYR A 67 -2.87 -12.20 10.30
CA TYR A 67 -3.44 -12.49 8.99
C TYR A 67 -4.12 -11.27 8.38
N ILE A 68 -4.94 -10.55 9.16
CA ILE A 68 -5.61 -9.32 8.70
C ILE A 68 -4.56 -8.25 8.37
N GLY A 69 -3.59 -8.03 9.26
CA GLY A 69 -2.51 -7.06 9.02
C GLY A 69 -1.75 -7.35 7.72
N ASN A 70 -1.32 -8.60 7.52
CA ASN A 70 -0.59 -8.99 6.32
C ASN A 70 -1.45 -8.91 5.05
N SER A 71 -2.75 -9.20 5.14
CA SER A 71 -3.68 -9.05 4.01
C SER A 71 -3.69 -7.60 3.51
N PHE A 72 -3.78 -6.62 4.41
CA PHE A 72 -3.71 -5.21 4.04
C PHE A 72 -2.31 -4.77 3.60
N PHE A 73 -1.25 -5.46 4.06
CA PHE A 73 0.11 -5.20 3.60
C PHE A 73 0.32 -5.46 2.11
N ILE A 74 -0.54 -6.27 1.47
CA ILE A 74 -0.58 -6.43 0.01
C ILE A 74 -0.77 -5.07 -0.69
N PHE A 75 -1.58 -4.18 -0.12
CA PHE A 75 -1.72 -2.81 -0.64
C PHE A 75 -0.42 -2.03 -0.54
N VAL A 76 0.31 -2.15 0.57
CA VAL A 76 1.62 -1.47 0.72
C VAL A 76 2.56 -1.97 -0.37
N ALA A 77 2.73 -3.28 -0.50
CA ALA A 77 3.62 -3.87 -1.48
C ALA A 77 3.20 -3.54 -2.93
N SER A 78 1.90 -3.45 -3.23
CA SER A 78 1.43 -3.27 -4.62
C SER A 78 1.24 -1.80 -5.01
N VAL A 79 0.63 -0.99 -4.16
CA VAL A 79 0.26 0.40 -4.46
C VAL A 79 1.46 1.32 -4.30
N LEU A 80 2.21 1.23 -3.19
CA LEU A 80 3.38 2.08 -2.98
C LEU A 80 4.46 1.76 -4.04
N PHE A 81 4.85 0.49 -4.15
CA PHE A 81 5.84 0.06 -5.13
C PHE A 81 5.35 0.31 -6.55
N GLY A 82 4.10 -0.06 -6.87
CA GLY A 82 3.53 0.11 -8.21
C GLY A 82 3.48 1.57 -8.64
N THR A 83 3.17 2.49 -7.73
CA THR A 83 3.17 3.94 -8.03
C THR A 83 4.57 4.46 -8.33
N PHE A 84 5.56 4.07 -7.51
CA PHE A 84 6.97 4.39 -7.78
C PHE A 84 7.42 3.79 -9.13
N GLN A 85 7.03 2.55 -9.42
CA GLN A 85 7.40 1.84 -10.63
C GLN A 85 6.83 2.48 -11.89
N VAL A 86 5.66 3.13 -11.85
CA VAL A 86 5.12 3.88 -13.00
C VAL A 86 6.10 4.93 -13.50
N ILE A 87 6.69 5.70 -12.58
CA ILE A 87 7.65 6.75 -12.93
C ILE A 87 8.93 6.13 -13.48
N GLN A 88 9.40 5.04 -12.87
CA GLN A 88 10.59 4.33 -13.32
C GLN A 88 10.39 3.69 -14.71
N SER A 89 9.25 3.04 -14.93
CA SER A 89 8.95 2.36 -16.20
C SER A 89 8.84 3.35 -17.34
N ASP A 90 8.20 4.49 -17.10
CA ASP A 90 8.02 5.50 -18.15
C ASP A 90 9.34 6.22 -18.47
N ARG A 91 10.28 6.30 -17.51
CA ARG A 91 11.62 6.88 -17.70
C ARG A 91 12.61 5.90 -18.33
N GLU A 92 12.74 4.70 -17.78
CA GLU A 92 13.82 3.77 -18.13
C GLU A 92 13.39 2.72 -19.16
N TRP A 93 12.23 2.07 -18.96
CA TRP A 93 11.83 0.93 -19.79
C TRP A 93 11.17 1.37 -21.09
N TYR A 94 10.17 2.23 -20.99
CA TYR A 94 9.40 2.70 -22.14
C TYR A 94 9.96 4.00 -22.72
N GLN A 95 10.76 4.75 -21.95
CA GLN A 95 11.35 6.03 -22.34
C GLN A 95 10.31 7.06 -22.86
N THR A 96 9.05 6.89 -22.45
CA THR A 96 7.92 7.70 -22.87
C THR A 96 7.74 8.99 -22.06
N ILE A 97 8.47 9.14 -20.95
CA ILE A 97 8.34 10.28 -20.05
C ILE A 97 8.44 11.62 -20.79
N ARG A 98 9.34 11.74 -21.80
CA ARG A 98 9.49 12.94 -22.63
C ARG A 98 8.20 13.33 -23.36
N TYR A 99 7.47 12.35 -23.91
CA TYR A 99 6.24 12.59 -24.67
C TYR A 99 5.11 13.01 -23.74
N VAL A 100 5.02 12.38 -22.57
CA VAL A 100 4.01 12.70 -21.56
C VAL A 100 4.20 14.15 -21.06
N TYR A 101 5.45 14.57 -20.85
CA TYR A 101 5.80 15.92 -20.40
C TYR A 101 5.57 17.02 -21.45
N ILE A 102 5.66 16.72 -22.75
CA ILE A 102 5.37 17.67 -23.84
C ILE A 102 3.86 17.80 -24.07
N SER A 103 3.08 16.77 -23.71
CA SER A 103 1.63 16.79 -23.88
C SER A 103 0.94 17.73 -22.87
N PRO A 104 -0.22 18.33 -23.21
CA PRO A 104 -0.93 19.28 -22.36
C PRO A 104 -1.73 18.57 -21.24
N ILE A 105 -1.07 17.71 -20.46
CA ILE A 105 -1.66 16.97 -19.33
C ILE A 105 -0.79 17.12 -18.08
N SER A 106 -1.40 16.92 -16.92
CA SER A 106 -0.66 16.86 -15.66
C SER A 106 -0.04 15.48 -15.47
N TYR A 107 1.29 15.43 -15.39
CA TYR A 107 2.02 14.18 -15.12
C TYR A 107 1.64 13.57 -13.76
N TYR A 108 1.38 14.40 -12.74
CA TYR A 108 0.91 13.95 -11.43
C TYR A 108 -0.41 13.18 -11.54
N VAL A 109 -1.40 13.72 -12.26
CA VAL A 109 -2.70 13.06 -12.45
C VAL A 109 -2.57 11.80 -13.30
N TYR A 110 -1.65 11.81 -14.26
CA TYR A 110 -1.33 10.62 -15.04
C TYR A 110 -0.74 9.49 -14.15
N ILE A 111 0.18 9.79 -13.24
CA ILE A 111 0.71 8.81 -12.27
C ILE A 111 -0.40 8.27 -11.37
N VAL A 112 -1.24 9.15 -10.81
CA VAL A 112 -2.37 8.76 -9.97
C VAL A 112 -3.34 7.86 -10.75
N GLY A 113 -3.59 8.16 -12.02
CA GLY A 113 -4.38 7.31 -12.91
C GLY A 113 -3.76 5.93 -13.11
N ARG A 114 -2.48 5.85 -13.49
CA ARG A 114 -1.75 4.56 -13.64
C ARG A 114 -1.74 3.75 -12.34
N ALA A 115 -1.65 4.41 -11.19
CA ALA A 115 -1.67 3.76 -9.88
C ALA A 115 -3.06 3.23 -9.49
N ALA A 116 -4.15 3.79 -10.05
CA ALA A 116 -5.51 3.31 -9.78
C ALA A 116 -5.69 1.83 -10.21
N SER A 117 -5.03 1.40 -11.29
CA SER A 117 -5.04 0.00 -11.73
C SER A 117 -4.36 -0.91 -10.70
N LYS A 118 -3.26 -0.45 -10.07
CA LYS A 118 -2.58 -1.16 -8.97
C LYS A 118 -3.48 -1.28 -7.75
N VAL A 119 -4.26 -0.24 -7.44
CA VAL A 119 -5.26 -0.26 -6.35
C VAL A 119 -6.35 -1.27 -6.66
N ALA A 120 -6.86 -1.31 -7.89
CA ALA A 120 -7.90 -2.26 -8.29
C ALA A 120 -7.42 -3.72 -8.16
N VAL A 121 -6.27 -4.06 -8.75
CA VAL A 121 -5.69 -5.41 -8.69
C VAL A 121 -5.39 -5.82 -7.25
N SER A 122 -4.81 -4.92 -6.45
CA SER A 122 -4.51 -5.23 -5.05
C SER A 122 -5.76 -5.35 -4.18
N SER A 123 -6.84 -4.62 -4.49
CA SER A 123 -8.14 -4.79 -3.82
C SER A 123 -8.71 -6.19 -4.03
N PHE A 124 -8.63 -6.72 -5.26
CA PHE A 124 -9.02 -8.11 -5.53
C PHE A 124 -8.13 -9.10 -4.76
N ALA A 125 -6.81 -8.89 -4.77
CA ALA A 125 -5.87 -9.75 -4.04
C ALA A 125 -6.14 -9.77 -2.53
N VAL A 126 -6.41 -8.61 -1.92
CA VAL A 126 -6.75 -8.49 -0.50
C VAL A 126 -8.08 -9.17 -0.21
N ALA A 127 -9.11 -8.96 -1.05
CA ALA A 127 -10.39 -9.64 -0.90
C ALA A 127 -10.26 -11.17 -0.96
N ILE A 128 -9.53 -11.69 -1.95
CA ILE A 128 -9.24 -13.13 -2.08
C ILE A 128 -8.52 -13.65 -0.85
N THR A 129 -7.51 -12.92 -0.36
CA THR A 129 -6.74 -13.30 0.83
C THR A 129 -7.62 -13.34 2.08
N LEU A 130 -8.45 -12.32 2.31
CA LEU A 130 -9.36 -12.28 3.46
C LEU A 130 -10.41 -13.41 3.39
N LEU A 131 -11.02 -13.62 2.22
CA LEU A 131 -11.99 -14.71 2.01
C LEU A 131 -11.35 -16.07 2.25
N PHE A 132 -10.13 -16.29 1.75
CA PHE A 132 -9.39 -17.52 2.00
C PHE A 132 -9.14 -17.74 3.50
N GLY A 133 -8.79 -16.68 4.23
CA GLY A 133 -8.59 -16.74 5.68
C GLY A 133 -9.85 -17.12 6.44
N VAL A 134 -11.00 -16.56 6.06
CA VAL A 134 -12.29 -16.85 6.69
C VAL A 134 -12.72 -18.29 6.42
N PHE A 135 -12.66 -18.75 5.16
CA PHE A 135 -13.20 -20.06 4.77
C PHE A 135 -12.29 -21.24 5.12
N PHE A 136 -10.97 -21.08 5.03
CA PHE A 136 -10.03 -22.20 5.16
C PHE A 136 -9.20 -22.15 6.44
N LEU A 137 -9.02 -20.97 7.04
CA LEU A 137 -8.11 -20.76 8.17
C LEU A 137 -8.82 -20.31 9.46
N ASN A 138 -10.16 -20.27 9.46
CA ASN A 138 -11.00 -19.85 10.59
C ASN A 138 -10.61 -18.48 11.16
N VAL A 139 -10.17 -17.55 10.32
CA VAL A 139 -9.86 -16.17 10.74
C VAL A 139 -11.15 -15.47 11.16
N SER A 140 -11.16 -14.93 12.38
CA SER A 140 -12.33 -14.24 12.93
C SER A 140 -12.51 -12.87 12.27
N ILE A 141 -13.32 -12.80 11.22
CA ILE A 141 -13.72 -11.54 10.58
C ILE A 141 -15.21 -11.30 10.82
N GLN A 142 -15.54 -10.19 11.48
CA GLN A 142 -16.88 -9.74 11.77
C GLN A 142 -16.99 -8.26 11.40
N LEU A 143 -17.54 -7.97 10.22
CA LEU A 143 -17.82 -6.60 9.78
C LEU A 143 -19.31 -6.30 9.99
N SER A 144 -19.60 -5.39 10.93
CA SER A 144 -20.96 -4.89 11.14
C SER A 144 -21.38 -3.96 10.00
N TRP A 145 -22.66 -3.98 9.61
CA TRP A 145 -23.24 -3.03 8.65
C TRP A 145 -23.02 -1.57 9.05
N THR A 146 -23.00 -1.28 10.35
CA THR A 146 -22.74 0.07 10.89
C THR A 146 -21.29 0.52 10.72
N ALA A 147 -20.35 -0.43 10.65
CA ALA A 147 -18.91 -0.18 10.52
C ALA A 147 -18.47 0.02 9.05
N ILE A 148 -19.30 -0.35 8.07
CA ILE A 148 -18.96 -0.28 6.64
C ILE A 148 -18.55 1.13 6.19
N PRO A 149 -19.30 2.22 6.51
CA PRO A 149 -18.91 3.56 6.08
C PRO A 149 -17.53 3.97 6.61
N MET A 150 -17.26 3.62 7.87
CA MET A 150 -15.98 3.92 8.52
C MET A 150 -14.84 3.10 7.93
N PHE A 151 -15.09 1.83 7.63
CA PHE A 151 -14.14 0.94 6.97
C PHE A 151 -13.76 1.44 5.56
N LEU A 152 -14.75 1.86 4.77
CA LEU A 152 -14.54 2.43 3.45
C LEU A 152 -13.76 3.76 3.53
N ALA A 153 -14.11 4.63 4.48
CA ALA A 153 -13.38 5.87 4.71
C ALA A 153 -11.92 5.62 5.12
N ALA A 154 -11.68 4.71 6.06
CA ALA A 154 -10.34 4.33 6.48
C ALA A 154 -9.53 3.74 5.32
N THR A 155 -10.14 2.85 4.51
CA THR A 155 -9.50 2.26 3.34
C THR A 155 -9.14 3.31 2.29
N ALA A 156 -10.05 4.24 1.98
CA ALA A 156 -9.78 5.33 1.04
C ALA A 156 -8.63 6.24 1.50
N LEU A 157 -8.60 6.59 2.80
CA LEU A 157 -7.52 7.39 3.38
C LEU A 157 -6.19 6.63 3.39
N GLY A 158 -6.17 5.36 3.80
CA GLY A 158 -4.97 4.52 3.78
C GLY A 158 -4.38 4.37 2.38
N LEU A 159 -5.23 4.15 1.37
CA LEU A 159 -4.79 4.11 -0.03
C LEU A 159 -4.24 5.46 -0.51
N THR A 160 -4.87 6.57 -0.09
CA THR A 160 -4.37 7.92 -0.41
C THR A 160 -2.98 8.16 0.18
N VAL A 161 -2.74 7.74 1.42
CA VAL A 161 -1.40 7.77 2.05
C VAL A 161 -0.41 6.94 1.25
N LEU A 162 -0.76 5.71 0.85
CA LEU A 162 0.15 4.85 0.08
C LEU A 162 0.51 5.45 -1.28
N LEU A 163 -0.48 6.02 -1.98
CA LEU A 163 -0.25 6.75 -3.22
C LEU A 163 0.66 7.96 -3.00
N ALA A 164 0.42 8.75 -1.96
CA ALA A 164 1.24 9.91 -1.61
C ALA A 164 2.70 9.50 -1.33
N ILE A 165 2.92 8.45 -0.53
CA ILE A 165 4.28 7.93 -0.25
C ILE A 165 4.94 7.40 -1.53
N GLY A 166 4.22 6.65 -2.36
CA GLY A 166 4.73 6.16 -3.65
C GLY A 166 5.14 7.29 -4.60
N ILE A 167 4.35 8.38 -4.64
CA ILE A 167 4.68 9.58 -5.41
C ILE A 167 5.89 10.32 -4.82
N CYS A 168 6.01 10.43 -3.50
CA CYS A 168 7.21 10.98 -2.85
C CYS A 168 8.46 10.22 -3.30
N LEU A 169 8.41 8.89 -3.26
CA LEU A 169 9.52 8.03 -3.66
C LEU A 169 9.89 8.22 -5.13
N GLY A 170 8.88 8.30 -6.01
CA GLY A 170 9.12 8.59 -7.42
C GLY A 170 9.63 10.02 -7.67
N GLY A 171 9.20 11.01 -6.89
CA GLY A 171 9.75 12.36 -6.94
C GLY A 171 11.23 12.40 -6.56
N ILE A 172 11.62 11.64 -5.53
CA ILE A 172 13.02 11.48 -5.10
C ILE A 172 13.84 10.71 -6.16
N SER A 173 13.24 9.73 -6.85
CA SER A 173 13.94 8.94 -7.87
C SER A 173 14.38 9.75 -9.09
N PHE A 174 13.77 10.91 -9.34
CA PHE A 174 14.28 11.85 -10.35
C PHE A 174 15.67 12.40 -10.03
N LEU A 175 16.00 12.52 -8.74
CA LEU A 175 17.27 13.07 -8.27
C LEU A 175 18.33 11.98 -8.07
N THR A 176 17.90 10.73 -7.88
CA THR A 176 18.76 9.59 -7.57
C THR A 176 18.99 8.73 -8.81
N ALA A 177 20.24 8.59 -9.24
CA ALA A 177 20.60 7.85 -10.46
C ALA A 177 20.87 6.34 -10.24
N LYS A 178 21.13 5.89 -9.00
CA LYS A 178 21.44 4.48 -8.71
C LYS A 178 20.78 4.06 -7.39
N HIS A 179 20.24 2.83 -7.33
CA HIS A 179 19.56 2.22 -6.17
C HIS A 179 18.11 2.65 -5.88
N THR A 180 17.38 3.10 -6.91
CA THR A 180 15.95 3.47 -6.75
C THR A 180 15.10 2.26 -6.31
N HIS A 181 15.47 1.04 -6.73
CA HIS A 181 14.80 -0.19 -6.31
C HIS A 181 14.94 -0.49 -4.81
N GLY A 182 16.13 -0.27 -4.24
CA GLY A 182 16.36 -0.49 -2.80
C GLY A 182 15.53 0.43 -1.91
N LEU A 183 15.25 1.66 -2.35
CA LEU A 183 14.32 2.57 -1.65
C LEU A 183 12.88 2.04 -1.70
N ALA A 184 12.48 1.50 -2.85
CA ALA A 184 11.12 1.01 -3.07
C ALA A 184 10.82 -0.28 -2.30
N GLU A 185 11.83 -1.09 -1.98
CA GLU A 185 11.70 -2.29 -1.14
C GLU A 185 11.96 -2.01 0.35
N GLY A 186 12.94 -1.15 0.65
CA GLY A 186 13.34 -0.84 2.02
C GLY A 186 12.24 -0.13 2.82
N ILE A 187 11.53 0.83 2.20
CA ILE A 187 10.45 1.56 2.89
C ILE A 187 9.29 0.63 3.30
N PRO A 188 8.72 -0.21 2.41
CA PRO A 188 7.76 -1.23 2.84
C PRO A 188 8.29 -2.15 3.94
N GLY A 189 9.56 -2.57 3.88
CA GLY A 189 10.19 -3.37 4.94
C GLY A 189 10.16 -2.67 6.31
N LEU A 190 10.44 -1.35 6.35
CA LEU A 190 10.29 -0.55 7.57
C LEU A 190 8.84 -0.52 8.05
N PHE A 191 7.88 -0.33 7.14
CA PHE A 191 6.46 -0.32 7.50
C PHE A 191 5.98 -1.66 8.06
N TYR A 192 6.51 -2.76 7.53
CA TYR A 192 6.20 -4.10 8.02
C TYR A 192 6.56 -4.29 9.51
N VAL A 193 7.64 -3.67 9.96
CA VAL A 193 8.13 -3.73 11.36
C VAL A 193 7.42 -2.70 12.24
N PHE A 194 7.33 -1.44 11.79
CA PHE A 194 6.93 -0.32 12.65
C PHE A 194 5.41 -0.01 12.64
N CYS A 195 4.64 -0.53 11.68
CA CYS A 195 3.21 -0.21 11.54
C CYS A 195 2.27 -1.25 12.15
N GLY A 196 2.78 -2.21 12.94
CA GLY A 196 1.95 -3.21 13.61
C GLY A 196 1.28 -4.19 12.65
N VAL A 197 1.98 -4.60 11.59
CA VAL A 197 1.44 -5.54 10.59
C VAL A 197 1.38 -6.95 11.18
N LEU A 198 2.51 -7.44 11.69
CA LEU A 198 2.63 -8.81 12.21
C LEU A 198 2.34 -8.91 13.71
N PHE A 199 2.79 -7.93 14.49
CA PHE A 199 2.67 -7.93 15.94
C PHE A 199 2.23 -6.55 16.45
N PRO A 200 1.60 -6.48 17.63
CA PRO A 200 1.19 -5.21 18.23
C PRO A 200 2.37 -4.26 18.46
N LEU A 201 2.12 -2.95 18.29
CA LEU A 201 3.13 -1.92 18.59
C LEU A 201 3.60 -1.96 20.05
N SER A 202 2.81 -2.50 20.97
CA SER A 202 3.14 -2.63 22.40
C SER A 202 4.37 -3.50 22.66
N VAL A 203 4.71 -4.40 21.73
CA VAL A 203 5.89 -5.26 21.79
C VAL A 203 7.19 -4.48 21.48
N LEU A 204 7.09 -3.36 20.77
CA LEU A 204 8.26 -2.55 20.41
C LEU A 204 8.79 -1.77 21.63
N PRO A 205 10.13 -1.56 21.70
CA PRO A 205 10.72 -0.66 22.68
C PRO A 205 10.16 0.76 22.52
N SER A 206 10.26 1.59 23.56
CA SER A 206 9.67 2.94 23.58
C SER A 206 10.04 3.80 22.37
N TRP A 207 11.28 3.73 21.90
CA TRP A 207 11.73 4.43 20.70
C TRP A 207 11.04 3.91 19.42
N GLY A 208 10.85 2.60 19.30
CA GLY A 208 10.19 1.97 18.16
C GLY A 208 8.70 2.29 18.11
N ARG A 209 8.06 2.38 19.28
CA ARG A 209 6.67 2.84 19.41
C ARG A 209 6.50 4.28 18.95
N ALA A 210 7.41 5.17 19.32
CA ALA A 210 7.37 6.57 18.88
C ALA A 210 7.48 6.69 17.34
N ILE A 211 8.34 5.88 16.71
CA ILE A 211 8.45 5.82 15.25
C ILE A 211 7.14 5.32 14.64
N GLY A 212 6.59 4.22 15.14
CA GLY A 212 5.33 3.67 14.66
C GLY A 212 4.17 4.67 14.74
N GLN A 213 4.05 5.41 15.83
CA GLN A 213 3.03 6.45 16.01
C GLN A 213 3.20 7.65 15.08
N GLY A 214 4.40 7.89 14.56
CA GLY A 214 4.64 8.91 13.54
C GLY A 214 4.20 8.50 12.13
N ILE A 215 3.97 7.20 11.89
CA ILE A 215 3.65 6.68 10.56
C ILE A 215 2.12 6.60 10.39
N PRO A 216 1.54 7.23 9.34
CA PRO A 216 0.09 7.24 9.13
C PRO A 216 -0.51 5.83 8.97
N LEU A 217 0.24 4.91 8.36
CA LEU A 217 -0.20 3.53 8.10
C LEU A 217 -0.49 2.76 9.38
N THR A 218 0.16 3.10 10.50
CA THR A 218 -0.13 2.51 11.82
C THR A 218 -1.59 2.69 12.20
N TYR A 219 -2.12 3.92 12.04
CA TYR A 219 -3.53 4.21 12.32
C TYR A 219 -4.46 3.45 11.37
N TRP A 220 -4.05 3.28 10.11
CA TRP A 220 -4.82 2.54 9.13
C TRP A 220 -4.90 1.04 9.43
N PHE A 221 -3.78 0.39 9.78
CA PHE A 221 -3.78 -1.02 10.18
C PHE A 221 -4.54 -1.25 11.49
N ASP A 222 -4.47 -0.32 12.44
CA ASP A 222 -5.21 -0.44 13.70
C ASP A 222 -6.72 -0.34 13.48
N ILE A 223 -7.20 0.72 12.82
CA ILE A 223 -8.65 0.92 12.60
C ILE A 223 -9.26 -0.17 11.71
N THR A 224 -8.59 -0.59 10.62
CA THR A 224 -9.10 -1.65 9.74
C THR A 224 -9.23 -2.97 10.50
N ARG A 225 -8.29 -3.28 11.40
CA ARG A 225 -8.35 -4.47 12.24
C ARG A 225 -9.44 -4.39 13.30
N ARG A 226 -9.62 -3.24 13.97
CA ARG A 226 -10.71 -3.05 14.94
C ARG A 226 -12.09 -3.25 14.31
N LEU A 227 -12.28 -2.71 13.11
CA LEU A 227 -13.56 -2.81 12.39
C LEU A 227 -13.81 -4.21 11.82
N LEU A 228 -12.77 -4.94 11.43
CA LEU A 228 -12.89 -6.29 10.87
C LEU A 228 -12.89 -7.38 11.93
N ALA A 229 -12.28 -7.18 13.08
CA ALA A 229 -12.13 -8.21 14.11
C ALA A 229 -12.17 -7.59 15.53
N PRO A 230 -13.33 -7.06 15.93
CA PRO A 230 -13.49 -6.34 17.21
C PRO A 230 -13.31 -7.23 18.45
N SER A 231 -13.45 -8.55 18.30
CA SER A 231 -13.29 -9.53 19.38
C SER A 231 -11.82 -9.87 19.69
N LEU A 232 -10.86 -9.35 18.92
CA LEU A 232 -9.44 -9.50 19.19
C LEU A 232 -9.09 -8.58 20.36
N GLY A 233 -9.19 -9.08 21.60
CA GLY A 233 -8.76 -8.39 22.83
C GLY A 233 -7.26 -8.17 22.93
N VAL A 234 -6.60 -7.86 21.82
CA VAL A 234 -5.17 -7.61 21.72
C VAL A 234 -4.92 -6.13 22.04
N ASP A 235 -4.25 -5.87 23.15
CA ASP A 235 -3.84 -4.53 23.57
C ASP A 235 -2.90 -3.90 22.53
N THR A 236 -3.48 -3.09 21.63
CA THR A 236 -2.70 -2.19 20.78
C THR A 236 -2.34 -0.95 21.60
N THR A 237 -1.22 -0.31 21.30
CA THR A 237 -0.81 0.95 21.98
C THR A 237 -1.81 2.09 21.81
N LEU A 238 -2.79 1.91 20.91
CA LEU A 238 -3.82 2.88 20.60
C LEU A 238 -5.15 2.57 21.32
N THR A 239 -5.22 1.57 22.22
CA THR A 239 -6.46 1.20 22.95
C THR A 239 -7.08 2.35 23.73
N GLY A 240 -6.28 3.34 24.15
CA GLY A 240 -6.77 4.56 24.79
C GLY A 240 -7.46 5.56 23.87
N TYR A 241 -7.44 5.34 22.55
CA TYR A 241 -8.10 6.19 21.56
C TYR A 241 -9.36 5.52 21.01
N ASP A 242 -10.42 6.32 20.92
CA ASP A 242 -11.66 5.94 20.22
C ASP A 242 -11.41 5.82 18.71
N ASP A 243 -12.21 4.99 18.05
CA ASP A 243 -12.06 4.67 16.62
C ASP A 243 -12.18 5.94 15.75
N LEU A 244 -13.06 6.88 16.15
CA LEU A 244 -13.22 8.16 15.46
C LEU A 244 -11.96 9.02 15.57
N THR A 245 -11.28 8.97 16.72
CA THR A 245 -10.02 9.70 16.94
C THR A 245 -8.92 9.14 16.04
N ILE A 246 -8.84 7.81 15.91
CA ILE A 246 -7.87 7.15 15.03
C ILE A 246 -8.15 7.51 13.56
N LEU A 247 -9.42 7.53 13.15
CA LEU A 247 -9.80 7.97 11.81
C LEU A 247 -9.42 9.43 11.56
N LEU A 248 -9.61 10.31 12.54
CA LEU A 248 -9.20 11.72 12.45
C LEU A 248 -7.68 11.85 12.32
N LEU A 249 -6.90 11.11 13.13
CA LEU A 249 -5.44 11.08 13.00
C LEU A 249 -5.01 10.59 11.62
N LEU A 250 -5.68 9.56 11.09
CA LEU A 250 -5.45 9.08 9.72
C LEU A 250 -5.81 10.14 8.66
N LEU A 251 -6.90 10.88 8.85
CA LEU A 251 -7.32 11.95 7.94
C LEU A 251 -6.31 13.10 7.93
N VAL A 252 -5.91 13.59 9.11
CA VAL A 252 -4.95 14.69 9.25
C VAL A 252 -3.60 14.29 8.67
N SER A 253 -3.13 13.09 8.99
CA SER A 253 -1.87 12.57 8.46
C SER A 253 -1.95 12.29 6.95
N SER A 254 -3.09 11.85 6.42
CA SER A 254 -3.32 11.71 4.97
C SER A 254 -3.24 13.05 4.25
N ILE A 255 -3.84 14.11 4.79
CA ILE A 255 -3.75 15.46 4.22
C ILE A 255 -2.30 15.95 4.25
N ALA A 256 -1.60 15.76 5.37
CA ALA A 256 -0.20 16.15 5.52
C ALA A 256 0.72 15.43 4.52
N PHE A 257 0.57 14.11 4.37
CA PHE A 257 1.36 13.32 3.42
C PHE A 257 1.02 13.63 1.96
N PHE A 258 -0.25 13.93 1.65
CA PHE A 258 -0.64 14.38 0.32
C PHE A 258 -0.04 15.75 -0.03
N ALA A 259 -0.03 16.69 0.92
CA ALA A 259 0.65 17.97 0.72
C ALA A 259 2.17 17.79 0.54
N LEU A 260 2.77 16.91 1.34
CA LEU A 260 4.19 16.55 1.26
C LEU A 260 4.53 15.90 -0.09
N SER A 261 3.66 15.03 -0.62
CA SER A 261 3.88 14.39 -1.91
C SER A 261 3.86 15.39 -3.05
N ILE A 262 2.96 16.36 -3.04
CA ILE A 262 2.94 17.45 -4.02
C ILE A 262 4.24 18.27 -3.92
N LEU A 263 4.67 18.62 -2.71
CA LEU A 263 5.88 19.41 -2.48
C LEU A 263 7.12 18.68 -3.02
N ILE A 264 7.37 17.45 -2.53
CA ILE A 264 8.53 16.64 -2.91
C ILE A 264 8.51 16.39 -4.43
N PHE A 265 7.36 16.03 -4.99
CA PHE A 265 7.25 15.77 -6.41
C PHE A 265 7.56 16.99 -7.27
N LYS A 266 6.95 18.16 -6.96
CA LYS A 266 7.21 19.40 -7.71
C LYS A 266 8.66 19.87 -7.57
N THR A 267 9.23 19.75 -6.38
CA THR A 267 10.63 20.10 -6.13
C THR A 267 11.58 19.18 -6.89
N GLY A 268 11.36 17.86 -6.81
CA GLY A 268 12.13 16.86 -7.54
C GLY A 268 12.03 17.05 -9.05
N GLU A 269 10.83 17.28 -9.56
CA GLU A 269 10.56 17.59 -10.97
C GLU A 269 11.29 18.87 -11.41
N TYR A 270 11.20 19.96 -10.64
CA TYR A 270 11.86 21.22 -10.96
C TYR A 270 13.38 21.07 -11.08
N PHE A 271 14.01 20.42 -10.09
CA PHE A 271 15.45 20.20 -10.11
C PHE A 271 15.88 19.25 -11.22
N ALA A 272 15.11 18.20 -11.49
CA ALA A 272 15.40 17.27 -12.58
C ALA A 272 15.27 17.94 -13.96
N ARG A 273 14.27 18.81 -14.16
CA ARG A 273 14.13 19.62 -15.39
C ARG A 273 15.34 20.54 -15.57
N LYS A 274 15.69 21.30 -14.51
CA LYS A 274 16.81 22.25 -14.55
C LYS A 274 18.14 21.55 -14.84
N ALA A 275 18.33 20.33 -14.36
CA ALA A 275 19.53 19.54 -14.57
C ALA A 275 19.52 18.70 -15.87
N GLY A 276 18.43 18.72 -16.66
CA GLY A 276 18.30 17.87 -17.85
C GLY A 276 18.28 16.38 -17.53
N LYS A 277 17.80 15.98 -16.35
CA LYS A 277 17.85 14.60 -15.83
C LYS A 277 16.53 13.82 -15.95
N ILE A 278 15.45 14.46 -16.40
CA ILE A 278 14.11 13.82 -16.44
C ILE A 278 14.09 12.55 -17.30
N ASP A 279 14.74 12.60 -18.45
CA ASP A 279 14.81 11.52 -19.43
C ASP A 279 16.16 10.78 -19.42
N MET A 280 17.05 11.13 -18.49
CA MET A 280 18.35 10.48 -18.35
C MET A 280 18.15 9.04 -17.88
N THR A 281 18.43 8.09 -18.76
CA THR A 281 18.38 6.66 -18.47
C THR A 281 19.67 6.20 -17.82
N THR A 282 19.56 5.24 -16.90
CA THR A 282 20.70 4.71 -16.15
C THR A 282 21.35 3.50 -16.83
N SER A 283 20.78 3.05 -17.96
CA SER A 283 21.25 1.95 -18.82
C SER A 283 21.42 0.60 -18.10
N TYR A 284 20.48 0.27 -17.22
CA TYR A 284 20.30 -1.10 -16.73
C TYR A 284 19.54 -1.96 -17.73
#